data_AF-A0A352SSV1-F1
#
_entry.id   AF-A0A352SSV1-F1
#
_cell.length_a   1.000
_cell.length_b   1.000
_cell.length_c   1.000
_cell.angle_alpha   90.00
_cell.angle_beta   90.00
_cell.angle_gamma   90.00
#
_symmetry.space_group_name_H-M   'P 1'
#
loop_
_entity.id
_entity.type
_entity.pdbx_description
1 polymer ?
#
loop_
_entity_poly.entity_id
_entity_poly.type
_entity_poly.pdbx_seq_one_letter_code
_entity_poly.pdbx_strand_id
1 'polypeptide(L)'
;MNRMNPLITLIGCGKMGSAMLRGWLADDDLQADFAIVEPFHDHLGWTAAYDNVSRYDSIEACAAVGRAARIVVLAVKPQMM
;
A
#
# COMPACT_ATOMS: atom_id res chain seq x y z
N MET A 1 -23.52 11.44 2.71
CA MET A 1 -22.90 10.17 2.31
C MET A 1 -21.44 10.23 2.75
N ASN A 2 -21.05 9.53 3.81
CA ASN A 2 -19.66 9.52 4.28
C ASN A 2 -18.83 8.74 3.25
N ARG A 3 -18.08 9.43 2.38
CA ARG A 3 -17.25 8.75 1.37
C ARG A 3 -16.08 8.10 2.10
N MET A 4 -15.89 6.79 1.91
CA MET A 4 -14.67 6.12 2.34
C MET A 4 -13.45 6.76 1.65
N ASN A 5 -12.31 6.81 2.33
CA ASN A 5 -11.06 7.27 1.75
C ASN A 5 -10.74 6.49 0.46
N PRO A 6 -10.13 7.13 -0.56
CA PRO A 6 -9.61 6.40 -1.71
C PRO A 6 -8.54 5.40 -1.27
N LEU A 7 -8.55 4.21 -1.85
CA LEU A 7 -7.51 3.20 -1.62
C LEU A 7 -6.42 3.31 -2.69
N ILE A 8 -5.17 3.46 -2.26
CA ILE A 8 -3.99 3.35 -3.10
C ILE A 8 -3.32 2.01 -2.80
N THR A 9 -3.19 1.15 -3.81
CA THR A 9 -2.56 -0.16 -3.65
C THR A 9 -1.17 -0.15 -4.25
N LEU A 10 -0.16 -0.51 -3.47
CA LEU A 10 1.21 -0.74 -3.94
C LEU A 10 1.42 -2.25 -4.14
N ILE A 11 1.72 -2.66 -5.38
CA ILE A 11 2.19 -4.01 -5.69
C ILE A 11 3.72 -3.99 -5.65
N GLY A 12 4.29 -4.69 -4.68
CA GLY A 12 5.66 -4.50 -4.22
C GLY A 12 5.77 -3.27 -3.31
N CYS A 13 6.73 -3.28 -2.38
CA CYS A 13 7.06 -2.11 -1.57
C CYS A 13 8.50 -2.19 -1.05
N GLY A 14 9.45 -2.52 -1.93
CA GLY A 14 10.88 -2.43 -1.66
C GLY A 14 11.35 -0.98 -1.41
N LYS A 15 12.64 -0.69 -1.55
CA LYS A 15 13.22 0.62 -1.20
C LYS A 15 12.48 1.84 -1.77
N MET A 16 12.12 1.82 -3.05
CA MET A 16 11.44 2.95 -3.70
C MET A 16 9.97 3.07 -3.26
N GLY A 17 9.22 1.96 -3.24
CA GLY A 17 7.83 1.95 -2.75
C GLY A 17 7.74 2.41 -1.28
N SER A 18 8.68 1.95 -0.45
CA SER A 18 8.80 2.35 0.95
C SER A 18 9.13 3.84 1.13
N ALA A 19 9.93 4.45 0.24
CA ALA A 19 10.25 5.87 0.29
C ALA A 19 9.04 6.72 -0.13
N MET A 20 8.36 6.32 -1.20
CA MET A 20 7.15 6.98 -1.68
C MET A 20 6.02 6.91 -0.64
N LEU A 21 5.80 5.74 -0.03
CA LEU A 21 4.83 5.57 1.05
C LEU A 21 5.14 6.46 2.26
N ARG A 22 6.41 6.59 2.66
CA ARG A 22 6.80 7.51 3.75
C ARG A 22 6.46 8.95 3.42
N GLY A 23 6.70 9.38 2.19
CA GLY A 23 6.34 10.73 1.73
C GLY A 23 4.83 10.97 1.84
N TRP A 24 4.03 10.00 1.39
CA TRP A 24 2.57 10.09 1.46
C TRP A 24 2.01 10.03 2.87
N LEU A 25 2.57 9.21 3.75
CA LEU A 25 2.15 9.14 5.15
C LEU A 25 2.60 10.35 5.99
N ALA A 26 3.53 11.16 5.46
CA ALA A 26 3.95 12.42 6.08
C ALA A 26 3.17 13.64 5.55
N ASP A 27 2.27 13.44 4.59
CA ASP A 27 1.44 14.48 3.99
C ASP A 27 0.05 14.48 4.64
N ASP A 28 -0.18 15.41 5.57
CA ASP A 28 -1.45 15.52 6.32
C ASP A 28 -2.66 15.88 5.43
N ASP A 29 -2.41 16.46 4.24
CA ASP A 29 -3.47 16.80 3.29
C ASP A 29 -3.89 15.60 2.44
N LEU A 30 -3.08 14.53 2.40
CA LEU A 30 -3.39 13.32 1.65
C LEU A 30 -4.29 12.36 2.43
N GLN A 31 -5.59 12.52 2.23
CA GLN A 31 -6.60 11.64 2.81
C GLN A 31 -6.76 10.36 1.97
N ALA A 32 -5.92 9.34 2.24
CA ALA A 32 -5.96 8.05 1.56
C ALA A 32 -5.67 6.88 2.51
N ASP A 33 -6.21 5.71 2.16
CA ASP A 33 -5.80 4.45 2.76
C ASP A 33 -4.86 3.73 1.81
N PHE A 34 -3.97 2.90 2.37
CA PHE A 34 -2.94 2.19 1.63
C PHE A 34 -3.07 0.68 1.83
N ALA A 35 -3.03 -0.06 0.72
CA ALA A 35 -2.82 -1.50 0.73
C ALA A 35 -1.46 -1.82 0.13
N ILE A 36 -0.66 -2.62 0.81
CA ILE A 36 0.65 -3.06 0.34
C ILE A 36 0.57 -4.55 0.07
N VAL A 37 0.93 -4.96 -1.14
CA VAL A 37 1.13 -6.37 -1.49
C VAL A 37 2.63 -6.61 -1.62
N GLU A 38 3.25 -7.23 -0.63
CA GLU A 38 4.70 -7.47 -0.59
C GLU A 38 4.99 -8.78 0.15
N PRO A 39 5.35 -9.87 -0.57
CA PRO A 39 5.67 -11.14 0.05
C PRO A 39 6.90 -11.07 0.99
N PHE A 40 7.84 -10.16 0.73
CA PHE A 40 9.06 -10.00 1.53
C PHE A 40 9.00 -8.72 2.36
N HIS A 41 8.22 -8.72 3.43
CA HIS A 41 7.80 -7.50 4.13
C HIS A 41 8.54 -7.19 5.45
N ASP A 42 9.64 -7.88 5.78
CA ASP A 42 10.35 -7.67 7.06
C ASP A 42 10.80 -6.21 7.25
N HIS A 43 11.18 -5.53 6.16
CA HIS A 43 11.56 -4.11 6.17
C HIS A 43 10.38 -3.15 6.33
N LEU A 44 9.14 -3.65 6.33
CA LEU A 44 7.91 -2.87 6.44
C LEU A 44 7.31 -2.89 7.85
N GLY A 45 8.00 -3.42 8.87
CA GLY A 45 7.49 -3.44 10.24
C GLY A 45 7.06 -2.07 10.78
N TRP A 46 7.70 -0.99 10.30
CA TRP A 46 7.37 0.39 10.67
C TRP A 46 5.95 0.82 10.26
N THR A 47 5.32 0.19 9.27
CA THR A 47 3.97 0.58 8.82
C THR A 47 2.89 0.19 9.83
N ALA A 48 3.18 -0.69 10.79
CA ALA A 48 2.24 -1.07 11.85
C ALA A 48 1.87 0.09 12.79
N ALA A 49 2.59 1.21 12.73
CA ALA A 49 2.26 2.43 13.46
C ALA A 49 1.15 3.27 12.80
N TYR A 50 0.65 2.87 11.61
CA TYR A 50 -0.32 3.64 10.83
C TYR A 50 -1.61 2.85 10.62
N ASP A 51 -2.73 3.37 11.13
CA ASP A 51 -4.04 2.71 11.04
C ASP A 51 -4.60 2.66 9.61
N ASN A 52 -4.16 3.56 8.73
CA ASN A 52 -4.58 3.62 7.34
C ASN A 52 -3.71 2.75 6.40
N VAL A 53 -2.86 1.86 6.92
CA VAL A 53 -2.00 0.98 6.13
C VAL A 53 -2.29 -0.49 6.41
N SER A 54 -2.69 -1.23 5.39
CA SER A 54 -2.86 -2.69 5.43
C SER A 54 -1.78 -3.39 4.60
N ARG A 55 -1.32 -4.55 5.07
CA ARG A 55 -0.30 -5.37 4.38
C ARG A 55 -0.86 -6.75 4.03
N TYR A 56 -0.45 -7.26 2.88
CA TYR A 56 -0.86 -8.55 2.36
C TYR A 56 0.34 -9.25 1.70
N ASP A 57 0.40 -10.57 1.86
CA ASP A 57 1.48 -11.38 1.28
C ASP A 57 1.25 -11.69 -0.19
N SER A 58 0.01 -11.54 -0.68
CA SER A 58 -0.37 -11.83 -2.06
C SER A 58 -1.51 -10.94 -2.56
N ILE A 59 -1.68 -10.91 -3.89
CA ILE A 59 -2.75 -10.16 -4.55
C ILE A 59 -4.12 -10.73 -4.17
N GLU A 60 -4.23 -12.05 -4.07
CA GLU A 60 -5.46 -12.76 -3.70
C GLU A 60 -5.90 -12.40 -2.29
N ALA A 61 -4.96 -12.36 -1.34
CA ALA A 61 -5.26 -11.96 0.04
C ALA A 61 -5.73 -10.50 0.12
N CYS A 62 -5.12 -9.60 -0.65
CA CYS A 62 -5.56 -8.22 -0.76
C CYS A 62 -6.95 -8.10 -1.41
N ALA A 63 -7.21 -8.87 -2.47
CA ALA A 63 -8.48 -8.85 -3.20
C ALA A 63 -9.64 -9.43 -2.39
N ALA A 64 -9.38 -10.40 -1.51
CA ALA A 64 -10.39 -11.01 -0.64
C ALA A 64 -11.05 -10.00 0.32
N VAL A 65 -10.41 -8.86 0.61
CA VAL A 65 -11.00 -7.75 1.39
C VAL A 65 -12.14 -7.07 0.64
N GLY A 66 -12.25 -7.26 -0.68
CA GLY A 66 -13.37 -6.76 -1.49
C GLY A 66 -13.38 -5.24 -1.67
N ARG A 67 -12.27 -4.55 -1.37
CA ARG A 67 -12.13 -3.11 -1.55
C ARG A 67 -11.36 -2.79 -2.82
N ALA A 68 -12.03 -2.12 -3.77
CA ALA A 68 -11.41 -1.72 -5.02
C ALA A 68 -10.36 -0.60 -4.80
N ALA A 69 -9.17 -0.80 -5.36
CA ALA A 69 -8.16 0.25 -5.45
C ALA A 69 -8.62 1.35 -6.41
N ARG A 70 -8.41 2.61 -6.04
CA ARG A 70 -8.60 3.75 -6.95
C ARG A 70 -7.36 4.01 -7.79
N ILE A 71 -6.19 3.74 -7.22
CA ILE A 71 -4.89 3.80 -7.88
C ILE A 71 -4.15 2.52 -7.54
N VAL A 72 -3.53 1.91 -8.54
CA VAL A 72 -2.57 0.81 -8.35
C VAL A 72 -1.21 1.29 -8.80
N VAL A 73 -0.22 1.17 -7.93
CA VAL A 73 1.19 1.45 -8.24
C VAL A 73 1.95 0.14 -8.30
N LEU A 74 2.54 -0.14 -9.46
CA LEU A 74 3.46 -1.25 -9.63
C LEU A 74 4.85 -0.81 -9.16
N ALA A 75 5.16 -1.08 -7.90
CA ALA A 75 6.42 -0.73 -7.24
C ALA A 75 7.38 -1.93 -7.12
N VAL A 76 7.32 -2.83 -8.12
CA VAL A 76 8.25 -3.94 -8.31
C VAL A 76 9.38 -3.57 -9.29
N LYS A 77 10.46 -4.35 -9.31
CA LYS A 77 11.47 -4.21 -10.37
C LYS A 77 10.85 -4.64 -11.71
N PRO A 78 11.21 -4.01 -12.85
CA PRO A 78 10.66 -4.36 -14.16
C PRO A 78 10.79 -5.85 -14.51
N GLN A 79 11.89 -6.50 -14.13
CA GLN A 79 12.08 -7.94 -14.39
C GLN A 79 11.18 -8.90 -13.58
N MET A 80 10.44 -8.39 -12.59
CA MET A 80 9.50 -9.14 -11.76
C MET A 80 8.06 -9.02 -12.26
N MET A 81 7.84 -8.18 -13.30
CA MET A 81 6.55 -7.98 -13.96
C MET A 81 6.35 -9.01 -15.08
#